data_AF-A0A351X389-F1
#
_entry.id   AF-A0A351X389-F1
#
_cell.length_a   1.000
_cell.length_b   1.000
_cell.length_c   1.000
_cell.angle_alpha   90.00
_cell.angle_beta   90.00
_cell.angle_gamma   90.00
#
_symmetry.space_group_name_H-M   'P 1'
#
loop_
_entity.id
_entity.type
_entity.pdbx_description
1 polymer ?
#
loop_
_entity_poly.entity_id
_entity_poly.type
_entity_poly.pdbx_seq_one_letter_code
_entity_poly.pdbx_strand_id
1 'polypeptide(L)'
;MLINKLKQIGLNIHQILWAAFSPEDEKEHPWLPIIWIGSLILAGAILWGIFFNWGNIPFDYMDWAEIWAARMQAWRDALLNNTIPFHLSDVAAMRTESDRYFAVADMVSSPQVLLLRWLEVGPYTLVNNLLLYGIATYFLLRIRKKYNLSLFAFTSLFLLFHFNGFIVTHLSIGQLSWGGYYLFPAFVLFVLELLDGDRSWIWVAKMSFLLFFIFMQGSFHHLVWSSIVLGIIALTRWRYASQILKAGVFAFLLSTPRILPVFFEMGPKISGGHDFLGGYPSLRNLLQALTYNSTPDNAWPGIVFDSRLGYWEFDISIGWVGLIVLFGFGGLAMAFWHYRERKFPVLVVPVLALVFLSISDNFLKALFYNPVLVSSERVTSRMIGLALVIG
;
A
#
# COMPACT_ATOMS: atom_id res chain seq x y z
N MET A 1 -26.03 -46.91 16.69
CA MET A 1 -26.30 -46.04 15.52
C MET A 1 -25.92 -44.57 15.76
N LEU A 2 -26.31 -43.95 16.88
CA LEU A 2 -25.95 -42.56 17.23
C LEU A 2 -24.43 -42.31 17.33
N ILE A 3 -23.69 -43.22 17.97
CA ILE A 3 -22.23 -43.12 18.15
C ILE A 3 -21.47 -43.16 16.81
N ASN A 4 -21.94 -43.94 15.85
CA ASN A 4 -21.30 -44.01 14.52
C ASN A 4 -21.55 -42.73 13.71
N LYS A 5 -22.75 -42.14 13.81
CA LYS A 5 -23.03 -40.83 13.19
C LYS A 5 -22.18 -39.71 13.81
N LEU A 6 -22.01 -39.70 15.14
CA LEU A 6 -21.16 -38.72 15.82
C LEU A 6 -19.68 -38.86 15.44
N LYS A 7 -19.16 -40.08 15.35
CA LYS A 7 -17.78 -40.32 14.86
C LYS A 7 -17.60 -39.87 13.41
N GLN A 8 -18.59 -40.13 12.54
CA GLN A 8 -18.54 -39.71 11.14
C GLN A 8 -18.62 -38.19 10.99
N ILE A 9 -19.43 -37.50 11.80
CA ILE A 9 -19.46 -36.03 11.86
C ILE A 9 -18.10 -35.49 12.34
N GLY A 10 -17.51 -36.08 13.38
CA GLY A 10 -16.20 -35.67 13.89
C GLY A 10 -15.08 -35.84 12.86
N LEU A 11 -15.07 -36.96 12.12
CA LEU A 11 -14.13 -37.20 11.02
C LEU A 11 -14.29 -36.17 9.90
N ASN A 12 -15.53 -35.85 9.50
CA ASN A 12 -15.80 -34.84 8.48
C ASN A 12 -15.35 -33.44 8.91
N ILE A 13 -15.57 -33.06 10.18
CA ILE A 13 -15.09 -31.77 10.71
C ILE A 13 -13.55 -31.73 10.70
N HIS A 14 -12.90 -32.82 11.09
CA HIS A 14 -11.45 -32.92 11.09
C HIS A 14 -10.86 -32.75 9.68
N GLN A 15 -11.45 -33.39 8.67
CA GLN A 15 -11.04 -33.26 7.28
C GLN A 15 -11.22 -31.83 6.75
N ILE A 16 -12.35 -31.20 7.04
CA ILE A 16 -12.62 -29.81 6.65
C ILE A 16 -11.61 -28.85 7.30
N LEU A 17 -11.28 -29.06 8.58
CA LEU A 17 -10.29 -28.24 9.28
C LEU A 17 -8.89 -28.42 8.69
N TRP A 18 -8.49 -29.65 8.35
CA TRP A 18 -7.20 -29.91 7.70
C TRP A 18 -7.11 -29.33 6.30
N ALA A 19 -8.20 -29.37 5.53
CA ALA A 19 -8.29 -28.72 4.23
C ALA A 19 -8.04 -27.21 4.30
N ALA A 20 -8.21 -26.55 5.45
CA ALA A 20 -7.84 -25.15 5.59
C ALA A 20 -6.31 -24.92 5.58
N PHE A 21 -5.52 -25.94 5.90
CA PHE A 21 -4.06 -25.87 6.01
C PHE A 21 -3.31 -26.52 4.84
N SER A 22 -3.95 -27.40 4.07
CA SER A 22 -3.35 -28.05 2.88
C SER A 22 -4.16 -27.76 1.60
N PRO A 23 -3.53 -27.12 0.59
CA PRO A 23 -4.14 -26.91 -0.73
C PRO A 23 -4.51 -28.20 -1.47
N GLU A 24 -3.82 -29.30 -1.16
CA GLU A 24 -4.06 -30.63 -1.75
C GLU A 24 -5.39 -31.18 -1.24
N ASP A 25 -5.61 -31.11 0.08
CA ASP A 25 -6.84 -31.55 0.74
C ASP A 25 -8.05 -30.66 0.37
N GLU A 26 -7.82 -29.37 0.05
CA GLU A 26 -8.87 -28.49 -0.47
C GLU A 26 -9.55 -29.03 -1.73
N LYS A 27 -8.84 -29.81 -2.56
CA LYS A 27 -9.37 -30.37 -3.81
C LYS A 27 -10.49 -31.37 -3.56
N GLU A 28 -10.51 -32.01 -2.39
CA GLU A 28 -11.57 -32.92 -1.97
C GLU A 28 -12.86 -32.18 -1.61
N HIS A 29 -12.78 -30.87 -1.38
CA HIS A 29 -13.87 -30.00 -0.96
C HIS A 29 -13.92 -28.70 -1.79
N PRO A 30 -14.24 -28.76 -3.09
CA PRO A 30 -14.17 -27.59 -3.99
C PRO A 30 -15.09 -26.42 -3.60
N TRP A 31 -16.16 -26.68 -2.83
CA TRP A 31 -17.04 -25.65 -2.30
C TRP A 31 -16.39 -24.84 -1.16
N LEU A 32 -15.48 -25.45 -0.41
CA LEU A 32 -14.90 -24.87 0.79
C LEU A 32 -14.09 -23.60 0.47
N PRO A 33 -13.15 -23.60 -0.50
CA PRO A 33 -12.44 -22.38 -0.88
C PRO A 33 -13.37 -21.26 -1.36
N ILE A 34 -14.44 -21.60 -2.09
CA ILE A 34 -15.39 -20.61 -2.62
C ILE A 34 -16.12 -19.91 -1.47
N ILE A 35 -16.70 -20.69 -0.55
CA ILE A 35 -17.43 -20.14 0.60
C ILE A 35 -16.48 -19.39 1.52
N TRP A 36 -15.31 -19.96 1.82
CA TRP A 36 -14.33 -19.37 2.73
C TRP A 36 -13.82 -18.03 2.21
N ILE A 37 -13.30 -18.00 0.98
CA ILE A 37 -12.75 -16.79 0.37
C ILE A 37 -13.88 -15.77 0.11
N GLY A 38 -15.03 -16.21 -0.38
CA GLY A 38 -16.19 -15.35 -0.59
C GLY A 38 -16.65 -14.66 0.70
N SER A 39 -16.72 -15.41 1.80
CA SER A 39 -17.06 -14.88 3.13
C SER A 39 -16.01 -13.91 3.64
N LEU A 40 -14.72 -14.22 3.45
CA LEU A 40 -13.61 -13.36 3.86
C LEU A 40 -13.63 -12.01 3.11
N ILE A 41 -13.89 -12.04 1.80
CA ILE A 41 -13.99 -10.83 0.97
C ILE A 41 -15.21 -10.00 1.37
N LEU A 42 -16.36 -10.64 1.56
CA LEU A 42 -17.58 -9.94 1.96
C LEU A 42 -17.44 -9.32 3.36
N ALA A 43 -16.86 -10.04 4.31
CA ALA A 43 -16.58 -9.52 5.64
C ALA A 43 -15.64 -8.30 5.57
N GLY A 44 -14.58 -8.38 4.74
CA GLY A 44 -13.66 -7.26 4.55
C GLY A 44 -14.35 -6.02 3.96
N ALA A 45 -15.21 -6.20 2.94
CA ALA A 45 -15.98 -5.11 2.35
C ALA A 45 -16.97 -4.49 3.36
N ILE A 46 -17.63 -5.31 4.19
CA ILE A 46 -18.53 -4.84 5.26
C ILE A 46 -17.75 -4.05 6.31
N LEU A 47 -16.57 -4.51 6.72
CA LEU A 47 -15.72 -3.78 7.68
C LEU A 47 -15.32 -2.41 7.15
N TRP A 48 -14.94 -2.29 5.87
CA TRP A 48 -14.69 -1.01 5.24
C TRP A 48 -15.95 -0.14 5.12
N GLY A 49 -17.10 -0.75 4.83
CA GLY A 49 -18.40 -0.08 4.86
C GLY A 49 -18.68 0.55 6.22
N ILE A 50 -18.51 -0.21 7.30
CA ILE A 50 -18.66 0.27 8.68
C ILE A 50 -17.63 1.38 8.97
N PHE A 51 -16.36 1.18 8.61
CA PHE A 51 -15.28 2.13 8.85
C PHE A 51 -15.57 3.51 8.24
N PHE A 52 -16.06 3.55 7.00
CA PHE A 52 -16.44 4.79 6.32
C PHE A 52 -17.89 5.23 6.59
N ASN A 53 -18.54 4.67 7.62
CA ASN A 53 -19.94 4.95 7.97
C ASN A 53 -20.90 4.88 6.77
N TRP A 54 -20.70 3.88 5.92
CA TRP A 54 -21.43 3.66 4.66
C TRP A 54 -21.47 4.88 3.73
N GLY A 55 -20.44 5.73 3.77
CA GLY A 55 -20.30 6.94 2.97
C GLY A 55 -20.74 8.22 3.68
N ASN A 56 -21.29 8.14 4.90
CA ASN A 56 -21.62 9.30 5.72
C ASN A 56 -20.42 9.72 6.59
N ILE A 57 -19.37 10.20 5.93
CA ILE A 57 -18.07 10.50 6.55
C ILE A 57 -18.10 11.89 7.20
N PRO A 58 -17.68 12.03 8.47
CA PRO A 58 -17.48 13.33 9.09
C PRO A 58 -16.23 14.00 8.52
N PHE A 59 -16.43 14.94 7.59
CA PHE A 59 -15.35 15.67 6.92
C PHE A 59 -14.83 16.87 7.71
N ASP A 60 -15.04 16.91 9.03
CA ASP A 60 -14.68 18.00 9.94
C ASP A 60 -13.43 17.69 10.78
N TYR A 61 -12.71 16.61 10.46
CA TYR A 61 -11.59 16.10 11.26
C TYR A 61 -10.30 15.93 10.45
N MET A 62 -9.20 16.56 10.89
CA MET A 62 -7.86 16.42 10.31
C MET A 62 -7.84 16.56 8.76
N ASP A 63 -7.10 15.69 8.07
CA ASP A 63 -6.89 15.74 6.63
C ASP A 63 -8.18 15.42 5.84
N TRP A 64 -9.24 14.93 6.49
CA TRP A 64 -10.55 14.83 5.83
C TRP A 64 -11.06 16.19 5.38
N ALA A 65 -10.98 17.19 6.24
CA ALA A 65 -11.44 18.54 5.96
C ALA A 65 -10.53 19.26 4.96
N GLU A 66 -9.23 19.24 5.26
CA GLU A 66 -8.23 20.12 4.62
C GLU A 66 -7.61 19.51 3.36
N ILE A 67 -7.62 18.18 3.22
CA ILE A 67 -6.95 17.50 2.11
C ILE A 67 -8.00 16.80 1.25
N TRP A 68 -8.64 15.75 1.76
CA TRP A 68 -9.43 14.88 0.90
C TRP A 68 -10.74 15.50 0.42
N ALA A 69 -11.56 16.02 1.33
CA ALA A 69 -12.89 16.53 0.97
C ALA A 69 -12.79 17.70 -0.02
N ALA A 70 -11.94 18.68 0.29
CA ALA A 70 -11.76 19.85 -0.54
C ALA A 70 -11.25 19.50 -1.95
N ARG A 71 -10.27 18.59 -2.06
CA ARG A 71 -9.73 18.14 -3.36
C ARG A 71 -10.78 17.38 -4.18
N MET A 72 -11.57 16.50 -3.55
CA MET A 72 -12.61 15.75 -4.24
C MET A 72 -13.80 16.63 -4.61
N GLN A 73 -14.11 17.64 -3.80
CA GLN A 73 -15.14 18.63 -4.12
C GLN A 73 -14.75 19.45 -5.35
N ALA A 74 -13.47 19.86 -5.48
CA ALA A 74 -12.98 20.53 -6.69
C ALA A 74 -13.17 19.69 -7.96
N TRP A 75 -12.90 18.38 -7.89
CA TRP A 75 -13.21 17.45 -8.99
C TRP A 75 -14.70 17.35 -9.29
N ARG A 76 -15.52 17.21 -8.24
CA ARG A 76 -16.97 17.11 -8.39
C ARG A 76 -17.54 18.36 -9.06
N ASP A 77 -17.17 19.54 -8.60
CA ASP A 77 -17.62 20.82 -9.16
C ASP A 77 -17.19 20.96 -10.61
N ALA A 78 -15.95 20.59 -10.93
CA ALA A 78 -15.49 20.58 -12.32
C ALA A 78 -16.33 19.65 -13.19
N LEU A 79 -16.59 18.42 -12.75
CA LEU A 79 -17.35 17.42 -13.49
C LEU A 79 -18.83 17.80 -13.66
N LEU A 80 -19.46 18.41 -12.66
CA LEU A 80 -20.83 18.91 -12.74
C LEU A 80 -20.95 20.06 -13.75
N ASN A 81 -19.90 20.88 -13.88
CA ASN A 81 -19.83 21.96 -14.85
C ASN A 81 -19.25 21.53 -16.22
N ASN A 82 -18.97 20.24 -16.43
CA ASN A 82 -18.31 19.70 -17.64
C ASN A 82 -16.96 20.37 -17.95
N THR A 83 -16.18 20.64 -16.91
CA THR A 83 -14.82 21.19 -16.97
C THR A 83 -13.82 20.24 -16.28
N ILE A 84 -12.56 20.63 -16.26
CA ILE A 84 -11.47 19.95 -15.55
C ILE A 84 -10.90 20.93 -14.53
N PRO A 85 -10.57 20.52 -13.30
CA PRO A 85 -10.08 21.41 -12.26
C PRO A 85 -8.62 21.79 -12.54
N PHE A 86 -8.35 22.59 -13.57
CA PHE A 86 -6.96 23.01 -13.88
C PHE A 86 -6.40 23.97 -12.82
N HIS A 87 -7.25 24.84 -12.27
CA HIS A 87 -6.90 25.83 -11.26
C HIS A 87 -7.86 25.74 -10.07
N LEU A 88 -7.30 25.82 -8.87
CA LEU A 88 -8.01 25.81 -7.59
C LEU A 88 -8.25 27.24 -7.13
N SER A 89 -9.46 27.53 -6.64
CA SER A 89 -9.84 28.85 -6.14
C SER A 89 -9.35 29.11 -4.71
N ASP A 90 -9.13 28.07 -3.91
CA ASP A 90 -8.71 28.17 -2.51
C ASP A 90 -7.53 27.22 -2.20
N VAL A 91 -6.34 27.69 -2.54
CA VAL A 91 -5.05 26.98 -2.35
C VAL A 91 -4.75 26.74 -0.87
N ALA A 92 -5.11 27.71 -0.02
CA ALA A 92 -4.81 27.67 1.40
C ALA A 92 -5.66 26.61 2.12
N ALA A 93 -6.95 26.51 1.79
CA ALA A 93 -7.85 25.50 2.37
C ALA A 93 -7.47 24.06 1.98
N MET A 94 -6.75 23.85 0.87
CA MET A 94 -6.39 22.52 0.36
C MET A 94 -4.96 22.07 0.73
N ARG A 95 -4.24 22.89 1.51
CA ARG A 95 -2.82 22.72 1.87
C ARG A 95 -1.94 22.42 0.66
N THR A 96 -2.16 23.11 -0.45
CA THR A 96 -1.39 22.90 -1.68
C THR A 96 -0.34 23.99 -1.86
N GLU A 97 0.76 23.64 -2.55
CA GLU A 97 1.83 24.59 -2.84
C GLU A 97 1.53 25.47 -4.07
N SER A 98 0.50 25.13 -4.85
CA SER A 98 0.15 25.77 -6.12
C SER A 98 -1.37 25.74 -6.32
N ASP A 99 -1.89 26.71 -7.07
CA ASP A 99 -3.27 26.73 -7.56
C ASP A 99 -3.46 25.77 -8.74
N ARG A 100 -2.39 25.40 -9.44
CA ARG A 100 -2.44 24.44 -10.55
C ARG A 100 -2.57 23.02 -10.03
N TYR A 101 -3.77 22.44 -10.16
CA TYR A 101 -4.09 21.11 -9.60
C TYR A 101 -3.09 20.03 -10.03
N PHE A 102 -2.76 19.96 -11.33
CA PHE A 102 -1.85 18.95 -11.86
C PHE A 102 -0.37 19.20 -11.57
N ALA A 103 -0.01 20.38 -11.05
CA ALA A 103 1.35 20.69 -10.60
C ALA A 103 1.63 20.22 -9.17
N VAL A 104 0.63 19.68 -8.48
CA VAL A 104 0.75 19.11 -7.14
C VAL A 104 0.85 17.59 -7.26
N ALA A 105 1.96 17.01 -6.79
CA ALA A 105 2.33 15.62 -7.07
C ALA A 105 1.39 14.58 -6.42
N ASP A 106 0.86 14.89 -5.23
CA ASP A 106 0.00 14.03 -4.43
C ASP A 106 -1.51 14.22 -4.73
N MET A 107 -1.86 15.02 -5.74
CA MET A 107 -3.25 15.15 -6.17
C MET A 107 -3.75 13.87 -6.84
N VAL A 108 -5.01 13.50 -6.58
CA VAL A 108 -5.64 12.36 -7.25
C VAL A 108 -6.16 12.80 -8.62
N SER A 109 -5.89 12.02 -9.64
CA SER A 109 -6.34 12.26 -11.02
C SER A 109 -6.73 10.96 -11.73
N SER A 110 -6.87 9.88 -10.97
CA SER A 110 -7.17 8.55 -11.47
C SER A 110 -8.56 8.47 -12.10
N PRO A 111 -8.80 7.51 -13.01
CA PRO A 111 -10.08 7.43 -13.71
C PRO A 111 -11.31 7.30 -12.79
N GLN A 112 -11.15 6.81 -11.55
CA GLN A 112 -12.28 6.68 -10.62
C GLN A 112 -12.88 8.04 -10.27
N VAL A 113 -12.12 9.15 -10.32
CA VAL A 113 -12.65 10.48 -9.99
C VAL A 113 -13.87 10.86 -10.84
N LEU A 114 -14.03 10.27 -12.03
CA LEU A 114 -15.21 10.47 -12.88
C LEU A 114 -16.51 10.04 -12.18
N LEU A 115 -16.45 9.13 -11.21
CA LEU A 115 -17.61 8.72 -10.41
C LEU A 115 -18.19 9.87 -9.58
N LEU A 116 -17.40 10.91 -9.27
CA LEU A 116 -17.87 12.11 -8.57
C LEU A 116 -18.93 12.89 -9.37
N ARG A 117 -19.10 12.61 -10.67
CA ARG A 117 -20.24 13.14 -11.44
C ARG A 117 -21.59 12.67 -10.90
N TRP A 118 -21.63 11.45 -10.36
CA TRP A 118 -22.86 10.82 -9.88
C TRP A 118 -22.90 10.64 -8.36
N LEU A 119 -21.73 10.62 -7.71
CA LEU A 119 -21.59 10.41 -6.28
C LEU A 119 -21.14 11.68 -5.59
N GLU A 120 -21.73 11.95 -4.42
CA GLU A 120 -21.17 12.92 -3.49
C GLU A 120 -19.84 12.41 -2.93
N VAL A 121 -19.04 13.32 -2.34
CA VAL A 121 -17.67 13.01 -1.89
C VAL A 121 -17.62 11.84 -0.90
N GLY A 122 -18.59 11.76 0.03
CA GLY A 122 -18.71 10.66 1.00
C GLY A 122 -18.94 9.28 0.35
N PRO A 123 -20.07 9.07 -0.36
CA PRO A 123 -20.31 7.85 -1.11
C PRO A 123 -19.20 7.50 -2.12
N TYR A 124 -18.65 8.50 -2.81
CA TYR A 124 -17.50 8.31 -3.70
C TYR A 124 -16.29 7.73 -2.95
N THR A 125 -15.97 8.28 -1.78
CA THR A 125 -14.85 7.81 -0.95
C THR A 125 -14.99 6.32 -0.63
N LEU A 126 -16.16 5.90 -0.16
CA LEU A 126 -16.44 4.48 0.11
C LEU A 126 -16.30 3.62 -1.16
N VAL A 127 -16.96 4.03 -2.25
CA VAL A 127 -16.94 3.27 -3.51
C VAL A 127 -15.51 3.17 -4.06
N ASN A 128 -14.75 4.26 -4.04
CA ASN A 128 -13.36 4.28 -4.47
C ASN A 128 -12.50 3.32 -3.64
N ASN A 129 -12.65 3.35 -2.30
CA ASN A 129 -11.93 2.41 -1.43
C ASN A 129 -12.34 0.95 -1.72
N LEU A 130 -13.62 0.65 -1.90
CA LEU A 130 -14.09 -0.70 -2.22
C LEU A 130 -13.59 -1.19 -3.59
N LEU A 131 -13.48 -0.30 -4.58
CA LEU A 131 -12.88 -0.62 -5.88
C LEU A 131 -11.40 -0.98 -5.73
N LEU A 132 -10.63 -0.16 -5.01
CA LEU A 132 -9.21 -0.40 -4.76
C LEU A 132 -8.99 -1.67 -3.90
N TYR A 133 -9.81 -1.87 -2.88
CA TYR A 133 -9.89 -3.10 -2.09
C TYR A 133 -10.12 -4.33 -2.98
N GLY A 134 -11.05 -4.24 -3.93
CA GLY A 134 -11.31 -5.31 -4.90
C GLY A 134 -10.12 -5.59 -5.82
N ILE A 135 -9.42 -4.54 -6.28
CA ILE A 135 -8.19 -4.68 -7.08
C ILE A 135 -7.09 -5.38 -6.28
N ALA A 136 -6.82 -4.93 -5.06
CA ALA A 136 -5.86 -5.58 -4.17
C ALA A 136 -6.21 -7.05 -3.94
N THR A 137 -7.47 -7.33 -3.61
CA THR A 137 -8.00 -8.69 -3.39
C THR A 137 -7.78 -9.56 -4.62
N TYR A 138 -8.06 -9.04 -5.83
CA TYR A 138 -7.81 -9.77 -7.07
C TYR A 138 -6.33 -10.18 -7.20
N PHE A 139 -5.40 -9.28 -6.94
CA PHE A 139 -3.97 -9.58 -7.01
C PHE A 139 -3.50 -10.51 -5.89
N LEU A 140 -4.05 -10.42 -4.69
CA LEU A 140 -3.81 -11.41 -3.62
C LEU A 140 -4.31 -12.80 -4.03
N LEU A 141 -5.47 -12.92 -4.67
CA LEU A 141 -5.97 -14.20 -5.20
C LEU A 141 -5.06 -14.75 -6.31
N ARG A 142 -4.48 -13.87 -7.14
CA ARG A 142 -3.48 -14.27 -8.14
C ARG A 142 -2.20 -14.81 -7.48
N ILE A 143 -1.73 -14.17 -6.40
CA ILE A 143 -0.61 -14.67 -5.59
C ILE A 143 -0.96 -16.03 -4.97
N ARG A 144 -2.13 -16.16 -4.33
CA ARG A 144 -2.64 -17.43 -3.80
C ARG A 144 -2.56 -18.55 -4.83
N LYS A 145 -3.12 -18.30 -6.02
CA LYS A 145 -3.15 -19.29 -7.10
C LYS A 145 -1.74 -19.63 -7.59
N LYS A 146 -0.86 -18.64 -7.75
CA LYS A 146 0.51 -18.83 -8.24
C LYS A 146 1.36 -19.66 -7.29
N TYR A 147 1.24 -19.42 -5.98
CA TYR A 147 2.04 -20.08 -4.95
C TYR A 147 1.32 -21.21 -4.23
N ASN A 148 0.12 -21.57 -4.70
CA ASN A 148 -0.72 -22.62 -4.10
C ASN A 148 -0.88 -22.42 -2.58
N LEU A 149 -1.21 -21.21 -2.13
CA LEU A 149 -1.36 -20.92 -0.70
C LEU A 149 -2.65 -21.58 -0.16
N SER A 150 -2.54 -22.21 1.01
CA SER A 150 -3.70 -22.77 1.73
C SER A 150 -4.68 -21.67 2.15
N LEU A 151 -5.93 -22.04 2.47
CA LEU A 151 -6.92 -21.09 2.99
C LEU A 151 -6.41 -20.33 4.22
N PHE A 152 -5.71 -21.00 5.14
CA PHE A 152 -5.14 -20.36 6.33
C PHE A 152 -4.05 -19.34 5.97
N ALA A 153 -3.09 -19.73 5.11
CA ALA A 153 -2.01 -18.84 4.68
C ALA A 153 -2.57 -17.63 3.93
N PHE A 154 -3.54 -17.85 3.03
CA PHE A 154 -4.21 -16.79 2.32
C PHE A 154 -5.01 -15.87 3.24
N THR A 155 -5.74 -16.42 4.22
CA THR A 155 -6.49 -15.64 5.21
C THR A 155 -5.56 -14.74 6.00
N SER A 156 -4.42 -15.27 6.44
CA SER A 156 -3.41 -14.51 7.18
C SER A 156 -2.85 -13.36 6.34
N LEU A 157 -2.46 -13.65 5.09
CA LEU A 157 -1.98 -12.63 4.14
C LEU A 157 -3.05 -11.57 3.87
N PHE A 158 -4.30 -11.98 3.65
CA PHE A 158 -5.42 -11.09 3.39
C PHE A 158 -5.68 -10.13 4.56
N LEU A 159 -5.70 -10.65 5.79
CA LEU A 159 -5.94 -9.84 6.98
C LEU A 159 -4.77 -8.90 7.26
N LEU A 160 -3.54 -9.40 7.16
CA LEU A 160 -2.34 -8.58 7.34
C LEU A 160 -2.24 -7.47 6.31
N PHE A 161 -2.66 -7.70 5.06
CA PHE A 161 -2.63 -6.69 4.02
C PHE A 161 -3.76 -5.67 4.17
N HIS A 162 -5.01 -6.13 4.33
CA HIS A 162 -6.15 -5.22 4.32
C HIS A 162 -6.41 -4.50 5.65
N PHE A 163 -5.98 -5.07 6.77
CA PHE A 163 -6.37 -4.60 8.11
C PHE A 163 -5.18 -4.47 9.06
N ASN A 164 -4.06 -3.96 8.56
CA ASN A 164 -2.95 -3.52 9.40
C ASN A 164 -3.12 -2.04 9.82
N GLY A 165 -2.41 -1.65 10.88
CA GLY A 165 -2.40 -0.28 11.40
C GLY A 165 -1.96 0.76 10.38
N PHE A 166 -1.12 0.40 9.40
CA PHE A 166 -0.65 1.32 8.37
C PHE A 166 -1.80 1.88 7.55
N ILE A 167 -2.52 1.03 6.82
CA ILE A 167 -3.59 1.51 5.94
C ILE A 167 -4.79 2.04 6.74
N VAL A 168 -5.12 1.39 7.86
CA VAL A 168 -6.27 1.79 8.69
C VAL A 168 -6.05 3.18 9.27
N THR A 169 -4.87 3.48 9.80
CA THR A 169 -4.64 4.76 10.49
C THR A 169 -4.54 5.92 9.50
N HIS A 170 -3.86 5.74 8.35
CA HIS A 170 -3.81 6.79 7.31
C HIS A 170 -5.20 7.12 6.75
N LEU A 171 -6.04 6.10 6.55
CA LEU A 171 -7.43 6.33 6.12
C LEU A 171 -8.29 6.96 7.23
N SER A 172 -8.00 6.70 8.50
CA SER A 172 -8.78 7.26 9.62
C SER A 172 -8.66 8.78 9.72
N ILE A 173 -7.49 9.32 9.37
CA ILE A 173 -7.23 10.76 9.41
C ILE A 173 -7.54 11.47 8.08
N GLY A 174 -7.99 10.75 7.06
CA GLY A 174 -8.43 11.32 5.77
C GLY A 174 -7.38 11.34 4.67
N GLN A 175 -6.27 10.61 4.83
CA GLN A 175 -5.24 10.54 3.79
C GLN A 175 -5.59 9.46 2.74
N LEU A 176 -6.62 9.70 1.93
CA LEU A 176 -7.03 8.73 0.90
C LEU A 176 -6.17 8.70 -0.36
N SER A 177 -5.27 9.68 -0.53
CA SER A 177 -4.18 9.63 -1.51
C SER A 177 -3.26 8.43 -1.30
N TRP A 178 -3.41 7.70 -0.18
CA TRP A 178 -2.78 6.42 0.11
C TRP A 178 -3.38 5.22 -0.62
N GLY A 179 -4.40 5.41 -1.45
CA GLY A 179 -5.03 4.35 -2.23
C GLY A 179 -4.06 3.52 -3.10
N GLY A 180 -2.89 4.06 -3.46
CA GLY A 180 -1.83 3.31 -4.14
C GLY A 180 -1.25 2.14 -3.33
N TYR A 181 -1.44 2.11 -1.99
CA TYR A 181 -1.12 0.95 -1.16
C TYR A 181 -1.83 -0.32 -1.66
N TYR A 182 -3.10 -0.20 -2.09
CA TYR A 182 -3.87 -1.31 -2.65
C TYR A 182 -3.29 -1.88 -3.96
N LEU A 183 -2.34 -1.19 -4.58
CA LEU A 183 -1.65 -1.65 -5.79
C LEU A 183 -0.35 -2.42 -5.48
N PHE A 184 0.08 -2.47 -4.22
CA PHE A 184 1.26 -3.24 -3.80
C PHE A 184 1.19 -4.75 -4.06
N PRO A 185 0.04 -5.44 -3.91
CA PRO A 185 -0.04 -6.85 -4.28
C PRO A 185 0.25 -7.09 -5.77
N ALA A 186 -0.17 -6.18 -6.64
CA ALA A 186 0.18 -6.23 -8.06
C ALA A 186 1.69 -5.99 -8.28
N PHE A 187 2.25 -5.02 -7.57
CA PHE A 187 3.68 -4.71 -7.61
C PHE A 187 4.52 -5.91 -7.21
N VAL A 188 4.24 -6.52 -6.06
CA VAL A 188 4.93 -7.71 -5.56
C VAL A 188 4.77 -8.87 -6.55
N LEU A 189 3.56 -9.12 -7.05
CA LEU A 189 3.34 -10.17 -8.05
C LEU A 189 4.20 -9.96 -9.30
N PHE A 190 4.27 -8.74 -9.84
CA PHE A 190 5.06 -8.46 -11.03
C PHE A 190 6.56 -8.51 -10.76
N VAL A 191 7.03 -8.06 -9.59
CA VAL A 191 8.43 -8.26 -9.16
C VAL A 191 8.76 -9.74 -9.12
N LEU A 192 7.87 -10.58 -8.56
CA LEU A 192 8.05 -12.02 -8.53
C LEU A 192 8.06 -12.64 -9.94
N GLU A 193 7.16 -12.22 -10.83
CA GLU A 193 7.18 -12.64 -12.26
C GLU A 193 8.52 -12.31 -12.94
N LEU A 194 9.10 -11.13 -12.68
CA LEU A 194 10.44 -10.76 -13.19
C LEU A 194 11.53 -11.68 -12.64
N LEU A 195 11.50 -11.95 -11.33
CA LEU A 195 12.47 -12.81 -10.67
C LEU A 195 12.36 -14.27 -11.12
N ASP A 196 11.16 -14.73 -11.47
CA ASP A 196 10.90 -16.03 -12.10
C ASP A 196 11.36 -16.09 -13.57
N GLY A 197 11.72 -14.94 -14.15
CA GLY A 197 12.37 -14.85 -15.47
C GLY A 197 11.55 -14.19 -16.56
N ASP A 198 10.36 -13.64 -16.29
CA ASP A 198 9.59 -12.90 -17.29
C ASP A 198 10.32 -11.61 -17.68
N ARG A 199 10.79 -11.55 -18.93
CA ARG A 199 11.46 -10.39 -19.53
C ARG A 199 10.74 -9.91 -20.79
N SER A 200 9.47 -10.26 -20.92
CA SER A 200 8.65 -9.90 -22.08
C SER A 200 8.29 -8.41 -22.08
N TRP A 201 7.90 -7.87 -23.23
CA TRP A 201 7.29 -6.53 -23.29
C TRP A 201 5.95 -6.45 -22.56
N ILE A 202 5.26 -7.58 -22.35
CA ILE A 202 4.05 -7.65 -21.53
C ILE A 202 4.38 -7.28 -20.09
N TRP A 203 5.51 -7.77 -19.55
CA TRP A 203 5.97 -7.37 -18.22
C TRP A 203 6.26 -5.88 -18.13
N VAL A 204 6.96 -5.31 -19.13
CA VAL A 204 7.22 -3.86 -19.22
C VAL A 204 5.91 -3.09 -19.16
N ALA A 205 4.92 -3.48 -19.98
CA ALA A 205 3.62 -2.83 -20.01
C ALA A 205 2.92 -2.92 -18.65
N LYS A 206 2.80 -4.12 -18.06
CA LYS A 206 2.19 -4.34 -16.73
C LYS A 206 2.80 -3.43 -15.67
N MET A 207 4.13 -3.45 -15.53
CA MET A 207 4.83 -2.65 -14.52
C MET A 207 4.71 -1.16 -14.79
N SER A 208 4.85 -0.73 -16.06
CA SER A 208 4.75 0.69 -16.43
C SER A 208 3.36 1.26 -16.13
N PHE A 209 2.31 0.53 -16.51
CA PHE A 209 0.93 0.90 -16.21
C PHE A 209 0.66 0.89 -14.71
N LEU A 210 1.18 -0.08 -13.98
CA LEU A 210 1.02 -0.13 -12.53
C LEU A 210 1.62 1.10 -11.85
N LEU A 211 2.86 1.45 -12.17
CA LEU A 211 3.54 2.62 -11.62
C LEU A 211 2.82 3.93 -12.01
N PHE A 212 2.35 4.01 -13.25
CA PHE A 212 1.50 5.11 -13.71
C PHE A 212 0.19 5.19 -12.90
N PHE A 213 -0.51 4.07 -12.68
CA PHE A 213 -1.76 4.06 -11.90
C PHE A 213 -1.52 4.42 -10.43
N ILE A 214 -0.43 3.95 -9.82
CA ILE A 214 -0.01 4.38 -8.48
C ILE A 214 0.12 5.91 -8.44
N PHE A 215 0.82 6.50 -9.40
CA PHE A 215 0.98 7.95 -9.46
C PHE A 215 -0.36 8.68 -9.65
N MET A 216 -1.24 8.15 -10.49
CA MET A 216 -2.57 8.73 -10.73
C MET A 216 -3.48 8.69 -9.50
N GLN A 217 -3.27 7.77 -8.55
CA GLN A 217 -3.96 7.79 -7.25
C GLN A 217 -3.50 8.94 -6.32
N GLY A 218 -2.59 9.82 -6.76
CA GLY A 218 -1.95 10.79 -5.86
C GLY A 218 -0.94 10.15 -4.92
N SER A 219 -0.61 8.87 -5.12
CA SER A 219 0.34 8.11 -4.31
C SER A 219 1.78 8.27 -4.80
N PHE A 220 2.26 9.51 -4.90
CA PHE A 220 3.63 9.77 -5.37
C PHE A 220 4.69 9.05 -4.51
N HIS A 221 4.50 9.03 -3.18
CA HIS A 221 5.37 8.31 -2.25
C HIS A 221 5.48 6.81 -2.59
N HIS A 222 4.35 6.14 -2.81
CA HIS A 222 4.32 4.73 -3.20
C HIS A 222 5.05 4.45 -4.53
N LEU A 223 5.00 5.39 -5.49
CA LEU A 223 5.79 5.32 -6.73
C LEU A 223 7.29 5.39 -6.42
N VAL A 224 7.72 6.32 -5.58
CA VAL A 224 9.13 6.48 -5.17
C VAL A 224 9.64 5.19 -4.51
N TRP A 225 8.90 4.62 -3.56
CA TRP A 225 9.35 3.42 -2.86
C TRP A 225 9.40 2.20 -3.77
N SER A 226 8.40 2.04 -4.64
CA SER A 226 8.39 1.00 -5.68
C SER A 226 9.61 1.14 -6.59
N SER A 227 9.99 2.37 -6.94
CA SER A 227 11.16 2.67 -7.76
C SER A 227 12.48 2.37 -7.04
N ILE A 228 12.57 2.64 -5.73
CA ILE A 228 13.72 2.25 -4.89
C ILE A 228 13.88 0.73 -4.88
N VAL A 229 12.80 -0.02 -4.65
CA VAL A 229 12.83 -1.49 -4.67
C VAL A 229 13.31 -2.02 -6.03
N LEU A 230 12.75 -1.51 -7.13
CA LEU A 230 13.18 -1.89 -8.47
C LEU A 230 14.64 -1.52 -8.74
N GLY A 231 15.09 -0.35 -8.30
CA GLY A 231 16.48 0.09 -8.41
C GLY A 231 17.44 -0.86 -7.67
N ILE A 232 17.11 -1.24 -6.44
CA ILE A 232 17.89 -2.21 -5.66
C ILE A 232 17.93 -3.58 -6.34
N ILE A 233 16.81 -4.05 -6.92
CA ILE A 233 16.79 -5.29 -7.69
C ILE A 233 17.67 -5.18 -8.93
N ALA A 234 17.64 -4.04 -9.64
CA ALA A 234 18.51 -3.80 -10.79
C ALA A 234 20.00 -3.85 -10.40
N LEU A 235 20.38 -3.29 -9.25
CA LEU A 235 21.75 -3.30 -8.75
C LEU A 235 22.20 -4.70 -8.28
N THR A 236 21.36 -5.39 -7.52
CA THR A 236 21.68 -6.73 -6.96
C THR A 236 21.58 -7.85 -8.01
N ARG A 237 20.75 -7.65 -9.05
CA ARG A 237 20.54 -8.58 -10.15
C ARG A 237 20.58 -7.84 -11.49
N TRP A 238 21.78 -7.38 -11.85
CA TRP A 238 22.05 -6.60 -13.08
C TRP A 238 21.43 -7.18 -14.36
N ARG A 239 21.27 -8.51 -14.44
CA ARG A 239 20.58 -9.19 -15.54
C ARG A 239 19.15 -8.69 -15.82
N TYR A 240 18.50 -8.04 -14.86
CA TYR A 240 17.16 -7.48 -14.97
C TYR A 240 17.15 -5.95 -15.15
N ALA A 241 18.30 -5.28 -15.05
CA ALA A 241 18.39 -3.83 -15.05
C ALA A 241 17.79 -3.21 -16.33
N SER A 242 18.05 -3.79 -17.50
CA SER A 242 17.50 -3.29 -18.76
C SER A 242 15.98 -3.40 -18.83
N GLN A 243 15.41 -4.44 -18.23
CA GLN A 243 13.96 -4.67 -18.20
C GLN A 243 13.27 -3.67 -17.26
N ILE A 244 13.86 -3.47 -16.08
CA ILE A 244 13.41 -2.48 -15.10
C ILE A 244 13.51 -1.06 -15.66
N LEU A 245 14.62 -0.74 -16.35
CA LEU A 245 14.83 0.56 -16.98
C LEU A 245 13.76 0.85 -18.04
N LYS A 246 13.44 -0.13 -18.90
CA LYS A 246 12.33 0.02 -19.87
C LYS A 246 11.03 0.36 -19.15
N ALA A 247 10.67 -0.38 -18.10
CA ALA A 247 9.43 -0.12 -17.36
C ALA A 247 9.43 1.27 -16.71
N GLY A 248 10.56 1.71 -16.14
CA GLY A 248 10.71 3.06 -15.60
C GLY A 248 10.54 4.15 -16.65
N VAL A 249 11.17 3.99 -17.83
CA VAL A 249 11.04 4.94 -18.94
C VAL A 249 9.60 5.02 -19.43
N PHE A 250 8.92 3.89 -19.65
CA PHE A 250 7.53 3.90 -20.10
C PHE A 250 6.57 4.42 -19.02
N ALA A 251 6.80 4.12 -17.73
CA ALA A 251 6.04 4.72 -16.64
C ALA A 251 6.19 6.24 -16.59
N PHE A 252 7.41 6.75 -16.76
CA PHE A 252 7.69 8.18 -16.86
C PHE A 252 6.97 8.80 -18.05
N LEU A 253 7.08 8.21 -19.24
CA LEU A 253 6.43 8.70 -20.45
C LEU A 253 4.90 8.77 -20.30
N LEU A 254 4.28 7.73 -19.73
CA LEU A 254 2.84 7.72 -19.43
C LEU A 254 2.45 8.79 -18.41
N SER A 255 3.33 9.07 -17.45
CA SER A 255 3.11 10.05 -16.37
C SER A 255 3.49 11.49 -16.75
N THR A 256 4.09 11.70 -17.93
CA THR A 256 4.56 13.01 -18.42
C THR A 256 3.53 14.14 -18.27
N PRO A 257 2.22 13.94 -18.57
CA PRO A 257 1.22 15.01 -18.41
C PRO A 257 1.09 15.55 -16.98
N ARG A 258 1.55 14.81 -15.97
CA ARG A 258 1.59 15.23 -14.56
C ARG A 258 2.99 15.56 -14.06
N ILE A 259 4.00 14.80 -14.50
CA ILE A 259 5.39 15.06 -14.07
C ILE A 259 5.88 16.42 -14.59
N LEU A 260 5.56 16.80 -15.83
CA LEU A 260 6.03 18.08 -16.38
C LEU A 260 5.50 19.30 -15.61
N PRO A 261 4.18 19.43 -15.33
CA PRO A 261 3.67 20.52 -14.50
C PRO A 261 4.36 20.61 -13.13
N VAL A 262 4.52 19.47 -12.44
CA VAL A 262 5.20 19.41 -11.14
C VAL A 262 6.64 19.89 -11.25
N PHE A 263 7.39 19.43 -12.26
CA PHE A 263 8.79 19.79 -12.45
C PHE A 263 8.99 21.29 -12.72
N PHE A 264 8.16 21.90 -13.57
CA PHE A 264 8.24 23.33 -13.87
C PHE A 264 7.84 24.21 -12.68
N GLU A 265 6.89 23.76 -11.85
CA GLU A 265 6.41 24.49 -10.68
C GLU A 265 7.36 24.37 -9.46
N MET A 266 7.96 23.19 -9.26
CA MET A 266 8.87 22.91 -8.13
C MET A 266 10.31 23.37 -8.35
N GLY A 267 10.77 23.46 -9.61
CA GLY A 267 12.13 23.89 -9.96
C GLY A 267 12.64 25.12 -9.18
N PRO A 268 11.86 26.20 -9.05
CA PRO A 268 12.24 27.39 -8.29
C PRO A 268 12.22 27.23 -6.75
N LYS A 269 11.44 26.29 -6.20
CA LYS A 269 11.19 26.13 -4.75
C LYS A 269 12.15 25.15 -4.06
N ILE A 270 12.84 24.30 -4.82
CA ILE A 270 13.83 23.33 -4.32
C ILE A 270 15.02 24.00 -3.59
N SER A 271 15.22 25.31 -3.77
CA SER A 271 16.25 26.12 -3.12
C SER A 271 15.90 26.60 -1.70
N GLY A 272 14.66 26.42 -1.23
CA GLY A 272 14.14 27.00 0.02
C GLY A 272 14.43 26.24 1.33
N GLY A 273 15.09 25.08 1.27
CA GLY A 273 15.39 24.23 2.43
C GLY A 273 14.64 22.90 2.43
N HIS A 274 15.13 21.92 3.23
CA HIS A 274 14.53 20.59 3.34
C HIS A 274 13.54 20.53 4.47
N ASP A 275 12.29 20.31 4.11
CA ASP A 275 11.19 20.17 5.04
C ASP A 275 11.06 18.69 5.49
N PHE A 276 12.20 18.03 5.71
CA PHE A 276 12.31 16.63 6.10
C PHE A 276 11.86 16.46 7.56
N LEU A 277 10.91 15.55 7.81
CA LEU A 277 10.25 15.37 9.10
C LEU A 277 10.78 14.14 9.88
N GLY A 278 11.41 13.18 9.19
CA GLY A 278 12.08 12.04 9.81
C GLY A 278 11.38 10.69 9.61
N GLY A 279 12.01 9.65 10.13
CA GLY A 279 11.47 8.29 10.24
C GLY A 279 11.25 7.85 11.69
N TYR A 280 11.14 6.55 11.92
CA TYR A 280 11.06 5.99 13.28
C TYR A 280 12.28 6.44 14.09
N PRO A 281 12.13 6.94 15.33
CA PRO A 281 13.27 7.41 16.11
C PRO A 281 14.38 6.36 16.31
N SER A 282 13.99 5.09 16.42
CA SER A 282 14.91 3.96 16.50
C SER A 282 14.28 2.66 16.01
N LEU A 283 15.10 1.61 15.85
CA LEU A 283 14.63 0.25 15.59
C LEU A 283 13.68 -0.25 16.70
N ARG A 284 13.90 0.16 17.95
CA ARG A 284 13.01 -0.20 19.06
C ARG A 284 11.61 0.38 18.86
N ASN A 285 11.51 1.63 18.39
CA ASN A 285 10.22 2.26 18.10
C ASN A 285 9.51 1.56 16.94
N LEU A 286 10.24 1.16 15.90
CA LEU A 286 9.70 0.34 14.82
C LEU A 286 9.12 -0.98 15.35
N LEU A 287 9.87 -1.71 16.20
CA LEU A 287 9.39 -2.96 16.79
C LEU A 287 8.18 -2.76 17.71
N GLN A 288 8.15 -1.66 18.46
CA GLN A 288 6.99 -1.27 19.27
C GLN A 288 5.76 -1.04 18.38
N ALA A 289 5.91 -0.32 17.26
CA ALA A 289 4.81 0.02 16.37
C ALA A 289 4.14 -1.19 15.70
N LEU A 290 4.83 -2.32 15.57
CA LEU A 290 4.24 -3.57 15.05
C LEU A 290 3.18 -4.18 15.97
N THR A 291 3.19 -3.84 17.26
CA THR A 291 2.29 -4.44 18.27
C THR A 291 1.47 -3.42 19.04
N TYR A 292 1.92 -2.17 19.10
CA TYR A 292 1.23 -1.09 19.78
C TYR A 292 0.21 -0.43 18.85
N ASN A 293 -1.05 -0.46 19.26
CA ASN A 293 -2.15 0.27 18.63
C ASN A 293 -2.49 1.48 19.51
N SER A 294 -2.34 2.69 18.99
CA SER A 294 -2.61 3.91 19.76
C SER A 294 -4.11 4.21 19.80
N THR A 295 -4.57 4.78 20.91
CA THR A 295 -5.87 5.46 20.93
C THR A 295 -5.76 6.83 20.24
N PRO A 296 -6.87 7.40 19.74
CA PRO A 296 -6.86 8.75 19.15
C PRO A 296 -6.22 9.81 20.05
N ASP A 297 -6.50 9.77 21.36
CA ASP A 297 -5.96 10.73 22.34
C ASP A 297 -4.44 10.65 22.49
N ASN A 298 -3.86 9.47 22.26
CA ASN A 298 -2.41 9.26 22.32
C ASN A 298 -1.72 9.44 20.97
N ALA A 299 -2.49 9.59 19.88
CA ALA A 299 -1.92 9.65 18.54
C ALA A 299 -1.32 11.03 18.19
N TRP A 300 -1.43 12.03 19.07
CA TRP A 300 -0.88 13.36 18.84
C TRP A 300 0.66 13.39 18.84
N PRO A 301 1.28 14.34 18.12
CA PRO A 301 2.72 14.51 18.10
C PRO A 301 3.36 14.59 19.49
N GLY A 302 4.52 13.94 19.65
CA GLY A 302 5.31 13.97 20.89
C GLY A 302 4.79 13.09 22.03
N ILE A 303 3.60 12.47 21.92
CA ILE A 303 3.03 11.66 23.00
C ILE A 303 3.62 10.24 23.03
N VAL A 304 3.46 9.48 21.95
CA VAL A 304 3.92 8.08 21.89
C VAL A 304 5.41 8.02 21.57
N PHE A 305 5.84 8.77 20.56
CA PHE A 305 7.23 8.90 20.14
C PHE A 305 7.65 10.37 20.23
N ASP A 306 8.91 10.58 20.58
CA ASP A 306 9.56 11.90 20.55
C ASP A 306 9.78 12.34 19.10
N SER A 307 8.68 12.76 18.46
CA SER A 307 8.61 13.19 17.08
C SER A 307 7.57 14.29 16.92
N ARG A 308 7.80 15.18 15.94
CA ARG A 308 6.84 16.22 15.54
C ARG A 308 5.67 15.67 14.72
N LEU A 309 5.73 14.40 14.34
CA LEU A 309 4.71 13.70 13.59
C LEU A 309 3.72 13.03 14.54
N GLY A 310 2.45 12.98 14.15
CA GLY A 310 1.45 12.18 14.85
C GLY A 310 1.75 10.68 14.74
N TYR A 311 1.27 9.89 15.69
CA TYR A 311 1.51 8.44 15.72
C TYR A 311 0.96 7.72 14.48
N TRP A 312 -0.02 8.30 13.79
CA TRP A 312 -0.53 7.79 12.52
C TRP A 312 0.54 7.63 11.43
N GLU A 313 1.62 8.41 11.50
CA GLU A 313 2.78 8.31 10.59
C GLU A 313 3.69 7.10 10.90
N PHE A 314 3.48 6.45 12.04
CA PHE A 314 4.27 5.34 12.55
C PHE A 314 3.44 4.08 12.82
N ASP A 315 2.12 4.16 12.81
CA ASP A 315 1.28 3.01 13.13
C ASP A 315 1.36 1.97 12.01
N ILE A 316 1.87 0.79 12.36
CA ILE A 316 1.95 -0.39 11.48
C ILE A 316 1.47 -1.63 12.21
N SER A 317 0.61 -1.44 13.21
CA SER A 317 0.24 -2.50 14.15
C SER A 317 -0.39 -3.67 13.42
N ILE A 318 0.21 -4.85 13.60
CA ILE A 318 -0.30 -6.14 13.14
C ILE A 318 -0.65 -7.05 14.31
N GLY A 319 -0.45 -6.55 15.54
CA GLY A 319 -0.63 -7.28 16.78
C GLY A 319 0.37 -8.43 16.96
N TRP A 320 0.32 -9.09 18.12
CA TRP A 320 1.23 -10.19 18.45
C TRP A 320 1.07 -11.41 17.53
N VAL A 321 -0.17 -11.72 17.14
CA VAL A 321 -0.44 -12.84 16.23
C VAL A 321 0.12 -12.56 14.84
N GLY A 322 -0.12 -11.35 14.31
CA GLY A 322 0.44 -10.94 13.03
C GLY A 322 1.97 -10.92 13.04
N LEU A 323 2.57 -10.45 14.13
CA LEU A 323 4.02 -10.48 14.34
C LEU A 323 4.59 -11.91 14.26
N ILE A 324 3.97 -12.87 14.94
CA ILE A 324 4.38 -14.27 14.91
C ILE A 324 4.26 -14.83 13.48
N VAL A 325 3.19 -14.51 12.77
CA VAL A 325 3.00 -14.96 11.38
C VAL A 325 4.10 -14.38 10.48
N LEU A 326 4.34 -13.07 10.56
CA LEU A 326 5.33 -12.36 9.75
C LEU A 326 6.75 -12.86 10.02
N PHE A 327 7.20 -12.86 11.28
CA PHE A 327 8.57 -13.25 11.61
C PHE A 327 8.79 -14.76 11.58
N GLY A 328 7.79 -15.56 11.98
CA GLY A 328 7.87 -17.01 11.98
C GLY A 328 7.90 -17.59 10.57
N PHE A 329 6.91 -17.23 9.73
CA PHE A 329 6.79 -17.77 8.38
C PHE A 329 7.51 -16.92 7.32
N GLY A 330 7.30 -15.60 7.33
CA GLY A 330 7.95 -14.68 6.38
C GLY A 330 9.45 -14.49 6.65
N GLY A 331 9.88 -14.48 7.90
CA GLY A 331 11.29 -14.35 8.28
C GLY A 331 12.02 -15.69 8.36
N LEU A 332 11.79 -16.43 9.44
CA LEU A 332 12.60 -17.60 9.82
C LEU A 332 12.43 -18.77 8.86
N ALA A 333 11.20 -19.14 8.51
CA ALA A 333 10.96 -20.25 7.59
C ALA A 333 11.50 -19.94 6.19
N MET A 334 11.34 -18.71 5.71
CA MET A 334 11.91 -18.24 4.44
C MET A 334 13.44 -18.28 4.44
N ALA A 335 14.07 -17.77 5.50
CA ALA A 335 15.53 -17.80 5.66
C ALA A 335 16.07 -19.23 5.70
N PHE A 336 15.41 -20.12 6.45
CA PHE A 336 15.78 -21.54 6.51
C PHE A 336 15.63 -22.23 5.15
N TRP A 337 14.56 -21.94 4.41
CA TRP A 337 14.36 -22.47 3.06
C TRP A 337 15.46 -22.01 2.11
N HIS A 338 15.76 -20.71 2.07
CA HIS A 338 16.83 -20.17 1.23
C HIS A 338 18.22 -20.74 1.56
N TYR A 339 18.50 -20.91 2.86
CA TYR A 339 19.72 -21.56 3.32
C TYR A 339 19.80 -23.01 2.82
N ARG A 340 18.72 -23.79 2.98
CA ARG A 340 18.65 -25.20 2.54
C ARG A 340 18.81 -25.33 1.02
N GLU A 341 18.14 -24.46 0.26
CA GLU A 341 18.17 -24.47 -1.20
C GLU A 341 19.43 -23.78 -1.79
N ARG A 342 20.29 -23.20 -0.95
CA ARG A 342 21.47 -22.42 -1.34
C ARG A 342 21.15 -21.31 -2.36
N LYS A 343 19.98 -20.69 -2.22
CA LYS A 343 19.49 -19.61 -3.11
C LYS A 343 19.59 -18.27 -2.40
N PHE A 344 20.22 -17.29 -3.04
CA PHE A 344 20.28 -15.93 -2.51
C PHE A 344 18.88 -15.28 -2.47
N PRO A 345 18.42 -14.79 -1.30
CA PRO A 345 17.09 -14.21 -1.14
C PRO A 345 17.06 -12.78 -1.67
N VAL A 346 16.81 -12.62 -2.97
CA VAL A 346 16.90 -11.32 -3.67
C VAL A 346 16.04 -10.24 -3.02
N LEU A 347 14.85 -10.60 -2.52
CA LEU A 347 13.90 -9.66 -1.92
C LEU A 347 14.25 -9.22 -0.50
N VAL A 348 15.14 -9.93 0.21
CA VAL A 348 15.58 -9.52 1.55
C VAL A 348 16.37 -8.20 1.48
N VAL A 349 17.16 -7.98 0.42
CA VAL A 349 17.95 -6.75 0.26
C VAL A 349 17.07 -5.50 0.17
N PRO A 350 16.08 -5.39 -0.75
CA PRO A 350 15.21 -4.23 -0.80
C PRO A 350 14.35 -4.07 0.47
N VAL A 351 13.91 -5.15 1.12
CA VAL A 351 13.18 -5.06 2.40
C VAL A 351 14.06 -4.42 3.48
N LEU A 352 15.29 -4.93 3.68
CA LEU A 352 16.22 -4.38 4.65
C LEU A 352 16.60 -2.93 4.34
N ALA A 353 16.72 -2.58 3.06
CA ALA A 353 16.97 -1.21 2.65
C ALA A 353 15.81 -0.28 3.02
N LEU A 354 14.55 -0.65 2.72
CA LEU A 354 13.40 0.15 3.11
C LEU A 354 13.28 0.27 4.63
N VAL A 355 13.51 -0.81 5.39
CA VAL A 355 13.56 -0.78 6.85
C VAL A 355 14.63 0.21 7.33
N PHE A 356 15.84 0.14 6.77
CA PHE A 356 16.94 1.04 7.12
C PHE A 356 16.60 2.51 6.84
N LEU A 357 16.04 2.80 5.65
CA LEU A 357 15.64 4.15 5.24
C LEU A 357 14.49 4.70 6.09
N SER A 358 13.66 3.82 6.66
CA SER A 358 12.54 4.18 7.53
C SER A 358 12.96 4.62 8.94
N ILE A 359 14.21 4.42 9.33
CA ILE A 359 14.70 4.70 10.69
C ILE A 359 15.52 6.00 10.69
N SER A 360 15.21 6.88 11.64
CA SER A 360 15.89 8.16 11.86
C SER A 360 15.98 8.95 10.54
N ASP A 361 17.11 9.59 10.27
CA ASP A 361 17.37 10.39 9.08
C ASP A 361 18.20 9.61 8.05
N ASN A 362 18.14 8.27 8.09
CA ASN A 362 18.97 7.43 7.22
C ASN A 362 18.70 7.67 5.75
N PHE A 363 17.45 7.95 5.36
CA PHE A 363 17.11 8.34 4.00
C PHE A 363 17.82 9.62 3.55
N LEU A 364 17.78 10.66 4.39
CA LEU A 364 18.43 11.93 4.13
C LEU A 364 19.95 11.75 3.94
N LYS A 365 20.56 10.95 4.82
CA LYS A 365 22.00 10.60 4.76
C LYS A 365 22.35 9.79 3.52
N ALA A 366 21.53 8.79 3.18
CA ALA A 366 21.74 7.92 2.02
C ALA A 366 21.65 8.69 0.69
N LEU A 367 20.85 9.76 0.66
CA LEU A 367 20.73 10.65 -0.49
C LEU A 367 21.73 11.81 -0.47
N PHE A 368 22.70 11.80 0.45
CA PHE A 368 23.70 12.86 0.60
C PHE A 368 23.08 14.26 0.69
N TYR A 369 21.91 14.37 1.34
CA TYR A 369 21.18 15.64 1.47
C TYR A 369 20.83 16.26 0.10
N ASN A 370 20.67 15.44 -0.96
CA ASN A 370 20.31 15.96 -2.27
C ASN A 370 18.91 16.58 -2.26
N PRO A 371 18.77 17.86 -2.60
CA PRO A 371 17.55 18.61 -2.38
C PRO A 371 16.36 18.11 -3.19
N VAL A 372 16.61 17.60 -4.40
CA VAL A 372 15.59 17.08 -5.33
C VAL A 372 15.11 15.70 -4.90
N LEU A 373 16.03 14.85 -4.43
CA LEU A 373 15.69 13.49 -4.04
C LEU A 373 15.06 13.45 -2.65
N VAL A 374 15.50 14.34 -1.74
CA VAL A 374 14.97 14.43 -0.38
C VAL A 374 13.55 15.00 -0.36
N SER A 375 13.22 15.94 -1.25
CA SER A 375 11.85 16.43 -1.38
C SER A 375 10.86 15.35 -1.83
N SER A 376 11.34 14.23 -2.37
CA SER A 376 10.48 13.14 -2.81
C SER A 376 9.85 12.35 -1.66
N GLU A 377 10.47 12.34 -0.48
CA GLU A 377 9.93 11.72 0.72
C GLU A 377 10.35 12.51 1.97
N ARG A 378 9.35 13.03 2.67
CA ARG A 378 9.55 13.84 3.88
C ARG A 378 9.39 13.03 5.16
N VAL A 379 8.62 11.94 5.12
CA VAL A 379 8.27 11.11 6.28
C VAL A 379 8.64 9.67 5.94
N THR A 380 9.84 9.24 6.33
CA THR A 380 10.40 7.98 5.82
C THR A 380 9.91 6.76 6.58
N SER A 381 9.34 6.94 7.78
CA SER A 381 8.69 5.86 8.55
C SER A 381 7.69 5.10 7.68
N ARG A 382 7.04 5.80 6.76
CA ARG A 382 6.05 5.30 5.83
C ARG A 382 6.56 4.20 4.88
N MET A 383 7.85 4.22 4.52
CA MET A 383 8.44 3.25 3.60
C MET A 383 8.32 1.80 4.09
N ILE A 384 8.18 1.61 5.41
CA ILE A 384 7.97 0.30 6.02
C ILE A 384 6.71 -0.40 5.48
N GLY A 385 5.70 0.35 5.04
CA GLY A 385 4.46 -0.22 4.50
C GLY A 385 4.73 -1.15 3.32
N LEU A 386 5.60 -0.75 2.38
CA LEU A 386 6.01 -1.61 1.27
C LEU A 386 6.95 -2.74 1.72
N ALA A 387 7.83 -2.49 2.70
CA ALA A 387 8.70 -3.52 3.26
C ALA A 387 7.91 -4.68 3.85
N LEU A 388 6.83 -4.39 4.59
CA LEU A 388 5.93 -5.37 5.20
C LEU A 388 5.07 -6.13 4.19
N VAL A 389 4.78 -5.56 3.02
CA VAL A 389 4.02 -6.27 1.98
C VAL A 389 4.93 -7.21 1.18
N ILE A 390 6.23 -6.90 1.07
CA ILE A 390 7.21 -7.75 0.40
C ILE A 390 7.69 -8.89 1.31
N GLY A 391 7.99 -8.58 2.58
CA GLY A 391 8.46 -9.54 3.58
C GLY A 391 7.33 -10.39 4.13
#